data_AF-A0A9P9PEF1-F1
#
_entry.id   AF-A0A9P9PEF1-F1
#
_cell.length_a   1.000
_cell.length_b   1.000
_cell.length_c   1.000
_cell.angle_alpha   90.00
_cell.angle_beta   90.00
_cell.angle_gamma   90.00
#
_symmetry.space_group_name_H-M   'P 1'
#
loop_
_entity.id
_entity.type
_entity.pdbx_description
1 polymer ?
#
loop_
_entity_poly.entity_id
_entity_poly.type
_entity_poly.pdbx_seq_one_letter_code
_entity_poly.pdbx_strand_id
1 'polypeptide(L)'
;FTALSYVWGDESIREAITINGVETSITKLLAEALRQLRSEGKAQNLWADAICINQCDGAEKGIHVGKMGQIYSSAARTYLWLGEKSDSSDQAMDLVENATEERVKNFDPQAAEWRGLYDLLRRPWWSRLWIIQESVLSPEPI
;
A
#
# COMPACT_ATOMS: atom_id res chain seq x y z
N PHE A 1 9.82 0.80 12.76
CA PHE A 1 9.38 1.67 11.66
C PHE A 1 8.04 1.16 11.15
N THR A 2 7.36 1.95 10.35
CA THR A 2 6.14 1.55 9.64
C THR A 2 6.49 1.32 8.18
N ALA A 3 6.16 0.15 7.63
CA ALA A 3 6.38 -0.12 6.21
C ALA A 3 5.22 0.43 5.38
N LEU A 4 5.51 0.86 4.16
CA LEU A 4 4.50 1.23 3.16
C LEU A 4 4.54 0.19 2.03
N SER A 5 3.40 -0.43 1.78
CA SER A 5 3.14 -1.29 0.64
C SER A 5 2.27 -0.52 -0.36
N TYR A 6 2.74 -0.39 -1.60
CA TYR A 6 2.07 0.41 -2.63
C TYR A 6 2.45 -0.10 -4.02
N VAL A 7 1.61 0.19 -5.01
CA VAL A 7 1.94 -0.08 -6.41
C VAL A 7 2.93 0.97 -6.90
N TRP A 8 4.05 0.55 -7.51
CA TRP A 8 5.03 1.48 -8.08
C TRP A 8 4.42 2.39 -9.15
N GLY A 9 3.55 1.82 -9.99
CA GLY A 9 2.85 2.54 -11.06
C GLY A 9 3.72 2.73 -12.30
N ASP A 10 3.36 3.74 -13.10
CA ASP A 10 4.13 4.13 -14.28
C ASP A 10 5.37 4.94 -13.86
N GLU A 11 6.57 4.40 -14.11
CA GLU A 11 7.83 5.05 -13.76
C GLU A 11 8.09 6.36 -14.53
N SER A 12 7.40 6.59 -15.65
CA SER A 12 7.50 7.85 -16.38
C SER A 12 6.74 8.99 -15.72
N ILE A 13 5.77 8.67 -14.85
CA ILE A 13 4.93 9.65 -14.16
C ILE A 13 5.47 9.86 -12.75
N ARG A 14 6.19 10.97 -12.57
CA ARG A 14 6.91 11.28 -11.34
C ARG A 14 6.54 12.62 -10.74
N GLU A 15 6.72 12.72 -9.44
CA GLU A 15 6.49 13.93 -8.67
C GLU A 15 7.70 14.19 -7.75
N ALA A 16 7.96 15.47 -7.49
CA ALA A 16 9.05 15.89 -6.63
C ALA A 16 8.61 15.92 -5.17
N ILE A 17 9.45 15.37 -4.29
CA ILE A 17 9.36 15.52 -2.84
C ILE A 17 10.68 16.05 -2.29
N THR A 18 10.68 16.58 -1.07
CA THR A 18 11.89 17.04 -0.40
C THR A 18 12.26 16.06 0.70
N ILE A 19 13.48 15.52 0.64
CA ILE A 19 14.06 14.65 1.67
C ILE A 19 15.33 15.33 2.18
N ASN A 20 15.37 15.70 3.46
CA ASN A 20 16.50 16.40 4.07
C ASN A 20 16.99 17.63 3.28
N GLY A 21 16.07 18.39 2.68
CA GLY A 21 16.37 19.56 1.87
C GLY A 21 16.78 19.27 0.41
N VAL A 22 16.84 18.00 0.02
CA VAL A 22 17.16 17.57 -1.35
C VAL A 22 15.88 17.20 -2.09
N GLU A 23 15.71 17.74 -3.29
CA GLU A 23 14.62 17.35 -4.18
C GLU A 23 14.85 15.94 -4.70
N THR A 24 13.87 15.06 -4.50
CA THR A 24 13.91 13.66 -4.89
C THR A 24 12.68 13.34 -5.73
N SER A 25 12.90 12.71 -6.89
CA SER A 25 11.82 12.34 -7.81
C SER A 25 11.32 10.92 -7.52
N ILE A 26 10.04 10.79 -7.20
CA ILE A 26 9.38 9.52 -6.89
C ILE A 26 8.19 9.30 -7.82
N THR A 27 7.69 8.06 -7.91
CA THR A 27 6.49 7.80 -8.71
C THR A 27 5.27 8.50 -8.11
N LYS A 28 4.33 8.88 -8.98
CA LYS A 28 3.08 9.55 -8.56
C LYS A 28 2.32 8.77 -7.49
N LEU A 29 2.20 7.45 -7.61
CA LEU A 29 1.47 6.62 -6.65
C LEU A 29 2.12 6.62 -5.26
N LEU A 30 3.47 6.67 -5.18
CA LEU A 30 4.15 6.83 -3.90
C LEU A 30 3.89 8.22 -3.31
N ALA A 31 3.90 9.26 -4.14
CA ALA A 31 3.65 10.62 -3.69
C ALA A 31 2.22 10.78 -3.13
N GLU A 32 1.22 10.18 -3.78
CA GLU A 32 -0.17 10.11 -3.29
C GLU A 32 -0.25 9.42 -1.93
N ALA A 33 0.34 8.22 -1.80
CA ALA A 33 0.36 7.48 -0.54
C ALA A 33 1.00 8.28 0.60
N LEU A 34 2.14 8.93 0.35
CA LEU A 34 2.84 9.75 1.34
C LEU A 34 2.03 11.01 1.72
N ARG A 35 1.33 11.65 0.78
CA ARG A 35 0.44 12.78 1.08
C ARG A 35 -0.72 12.35 1.97
N GLN A 36 -1.32 11.20 1.69
CA GLN A 36 -2.40 10.66 2.50
C GLN A 36 -1.93 10.42 3.93
N LEU A 37 -0.80 9.71 4.11
CA LEU A 37 -0.22 9.44 5.44
C LEU A 37 0.18 10.72 6.18
N ARG A 38 0.62 11.75 5.46
CA ARG A 38 0.94 13.06 6.07
C ARG A 38 -0.30 13.80 6.56
N SER A 39 -1.45 13.65 5.88
CA SER A 39 -2.69 14.33 6.23
C SER A 39 -3.21 13.95 7.63
N GLU A 40 -2.78 12.80 8.16
CA GLU A 40 -3.07 12.35 9.53
C GLU A 40 -2.36 13.17 10.63
N GLY A 41 -1.45 14.09 10.24
CA GLY A 41 -0.85 15.08 11.12
C GLY A 41 0.21 14.55 12.11
N LYS A 42 0.53 13.26 12.06
CA LYS A 42 1.54 12.62 12.92
C LYS A 42 2.84 12.40 12.14
N ALA A 43 3.97 12.81 12.72
CA ALA A 43 5.27 12.42 12.19
C ALA A 43 5.44 10.89 12.34
N GLN A 44 5.77 10.22 11.24
CA GLN A 44 5.93 8.76 11.21
C GLN A 44 7.32 8.39 10.69
N ASN A 45 7.92 7.35 11.28
CA ASN A 45 9.14 6.74 10.75
C ASN A 45 8.75 5.69 9.70
N LEU A 46 8.66 6.13 8.43
CA LEU A 46 8.19 5.33 7.30
C LEU A 46 9.35 4.68 6.55
N TRP A 47 9.13 3.45 6.10
CA TRP A 47 9.96 2.75 5.14
C TRP A 47 9.18 2.56 3.85
N ALA A 48 9.70 3.09 2.74
CA ALA A 48 9.20 2.86 1.39
C ALA A 48 10.39 2.47 0.51
N ASP A 49 10.29 1.34 -0.18
CA ASP A 49 11.38 0.74 -0.95
C ASP A 49 12.05 1.71 -1.96
N ALA A 50 11.29 2.50 -2.70
CA ALA A 50 11.81 3.45 -3.68
C ALA A 50 12.62 4.61 -3.07
N ILE A 51 12.48 4.84 -1.76
CA ILE A 51 13.22 5.88 -1.02
C ILE A 51 14.34 5.27 -0.19
N CYS A 52 14.06 4.16 0.50
CA CYS A 52 14.95 3.57 1.49
C CYS A 52 15.96 2.57 0.90
N ILE A 53 15.78 2.15 -0.35
CA ILE A 53 16.73 1.32 -1.09
C ILE A 53 17.35 2.18 -2.17
N ASN A 54 18.67 2.15 -2.30
CA ASN A 54 19.35 2.78 -3.41
C ASN A 54 18.99 2.08 -4.73
N GLN A 55 18.10 2.69 -5.50
CA GLN A 55 17.62 2.12 -6.76
C GLN A 55 18.69 2.09 -7.86
N CYS A 56 19.78 2.86 -7.70
CA CYS A 56 20.89 2.92 -8.64
C CYS A 56 21.97 1.88 -8.37
N ASP A 57 21.96 1.22 -7.21
CA ASP A 57 22.89 0.14 -6.85
C ASP A 57 22.18 -1.21 -6.92
N GLY A 58 22.45 -1.96 -7.99
CA GLY A 58 21.88 -3.28 -8.20
C GLY A 58 22.29 -4.30 -7.13
N ALA A 59 23.47 -4.17 -6.53
CA ALA A 59 23.94 -5.09 -5.50
C ALA A 59 23.21 -4.83 -4.17
N GLU A 60 23.11 -3.56 -3.75
CA GLU A 60 22.30 -3.17 -2.59
C GLU A 60 20.85 -3.58 -2.79
N LYS A 61 20.27 -3.24 -3.95
CA LYS A 61 18.90 -3.59 -4.30
C LYS A 61 18.67 -5.09 -4.19
N GLY A 62 19.57 -5.91 -4.73
CA GLY A 62 19.48 -7.37 -4.63
C GLY A 62 19.47 -7.87 -3.18
N ILE A 63 20.32 -7.30 -2.32
CA ILE A 63 20.37 -7.63 -0.89
C ILE A 63 19.04 -7.26 -0.20
N HIS A 64 18.49 -6.08 -0.48
CA HIS A 64 17.24 -5.63 0.13
C HIS A 64 16.03 -6.41 -0.40
N VAL A 65 15.98 -6.73 -1.69
CA VAL A 65 14.95 -7.60 -2.27
C VAL A 65 14.97 -8.97 -1.61
N GLY A 66 16.15 -9.55 -1.38
CA GLY A 66 16.29 -10.81 -0.62
C GLY A 66 15.87 -10.72 0.85
N LYS A 67 15.74 -9.52 1.41
CA LYS A 67 15.35 -9.24 2.80
C LYS A 67 13.92 -8.73 2.95
N MET A 68 13.14 -8.57 1.88
CA MET A 68 11.78 -8.00 1.92
C MET A 68 10.91 -8.65 2.99
N GLY A 69 10.89 -9.98 3.06
CA GLY A 69 10.13 -10.70 4.09
C GLY A 69 10.55 -10.33 5.52
N GLN A 70 11.85 -10.17 5.78
CA GLN A 70 12.35 -9.74 7.09
C GLN A 70 12.01 -8.28 7.39
N ILE A 71 12.01 -7.42 6.38
CA ILE A 71 11.67 -6.00 6.52
C ILE A 71 10.20 -5.87 6.94
N TYR A 72 9.28 -6.51 6.21
CA TYR A 72 7.86 -6.47 6.54
C TYR A 72 7.56 -7.14 7.88
N SER A 73 8.22 -8.26 8.20
CA SER A 73 8.04 -8.93 9.49
C SER A 73 8.59 -8.13 10.69
N SER A 74 9.55 -7.25 10.45
CA SER A 74 10.15 -6.40 11.50
C SER A 74 9.49 -5.03 11.61
N ALA A 75 8.59 -4.70 10.68
CA ALA A 75 7.82 -3.47 10.75
C ALA A 75 6.83 -3.55 11.93
N ALA A 76 6.64 -2.44 12.64
CA ALA A 76 5.65 -2.38 13.72
C ALA A 76 4.22 -2.54 13.15
N ARG A 77 4.03 -2.03 11.94
CA ARG A 77 2.83 -2.16 11.11
C ARG A 77 3.17 -1.90 9.65
N THR A 78 2.25 -2.23 8.76
CA THR A 78 2.39 -1.99 7.33
C THR A 78 1.14 -1.32 6.79
N TYR A 79 1.28 -0.13 6.21
CA TYR A 79 0.19 0.52 5.48
C TYR A 79 0.08 -0.10 4.08
N LEU A 80 -1.09 -0.63 3.75
CA LEU A 80 -1.43 -1.18 2.45
C LEU A 80 -2.14 -0.09 1.62
N TRP A 81 -1.38 0.63 0.79
CA TRP A 81 -1.95 1.63 -0.09
C TRP A 81 -2.63 0.98 -1.30
N LEU A 82 -3.95 0.88 -1.22
CA LEU A 82 -4.80 0.35 -2.28
C LEU A 82 -5.19 1.42 -3.32
N GLY A 83 -4.69 2.66 -3.20
CA GLY A 83 -5.07 3.79 -4.05
C GLY A 83 -6.16 4.66 -3.44
N GLU A 84 -6.41 5.83 -4.05
CA GLU A 84 -7.38 6.80 -3.55
C GLU A 84 -8.81 6.23 -3.45
N LYS A 85 -9.61 6.86 -2.59
CA LYS A 85 -11.04 6.59 -2.46
C LYS A 85 -11.72 6.80 -3.80
N SER A 86 -12.35 5.76 -4.31
CA SER A 86 -13.02 5.72 -5.62
C SER A 86 -13.92 4.50 -5.69
N ASP A 87 -14.86 4.47 -6.65
CA ASP A 87 -15.66 3.27 -6.97
C ASP A 87 -16.31 2.61 -5.74
N SER A 88 -16.92 3.41 -4.86
CA SER A 88 -17.55 2.90 -3.63
C SER A 88 -16.60 2.15 -2.67
N SER A 89 -15.29 2.41 -2.74
CA SER A 89 -14.28 1.74 -1.91
C SER A 89 -14.53 1.83 -0.42
N ASP A 90 -15.09 2.93 0.08
CA ASP A 90 -15.43 3.05 1.51
C ASP A 90 -16.51 2.05 1.91
N GLN A 91 -17.54 1.90 1.07
CA GLN A 91 -18.62 0.94 1.32
C GLN A 91 -18.09 -0.50 1.23
N ALA A 92 -17.07 -0.74 0.41
CA ALA A 92 -16.36 -2.00 0.34
C ALA A 92 -15.53 -2.29 1.60
N MET A 93 -14.80 -1.29 2.10
CA MET A 93 -14.02 -1.41 3.34
C MET A 93 -14.95 -1.61 4.55
N ASP A 94 -16.05 -0.87 4.62
CA ASP A 94 -17.10 -1.04 5.65
C ASP A 94 -17.70 -2.45 5.61
N LEU A 95 -17.91 -3.00 4.41
CA LEU A 95 -18.40 -4.37 4.23
C LEU A 95 -17.39 -5.39 4.77
N VAL A 96 -16.10 -5.22 4.49
CA VAL A 96 -15.03 -6.11 4.95
C VAL A 96 -14.89 -6.04 6.48
N GLU A 97 -14.86 -4.83 7.05
CA GLU A 97 -14.70 -4.62 8.49
C GLU A 97 -15.87 -5.21 9.29
N ASN A 98 -17.08 -5.10 8.75
CA ASN A 98 -18.30 -5.55 9.41
C ASN A 98 -18.83 -6.89 8.84
N ALA A 99 -17.98 -7.65 8.14
CA ALA A 99 -18.37 -8.91 7.54
C ALA A 99 -18.73 -9.94 8.62
N THR A 100 -19.95 -10.45 8.58
CA THR A 100 -20.38 -11.60 9.39
C THR A 100 -20.71 -12.76 8.47
N GLU A 101 -20.64 -13.99 8.99
CA GLU A 101 -20.97 -15.19 8.22
C GLU A 101 -22.39 -15.11 7.63
N GLU A 102 -23.33 -14.51 8.37
CA GLU A 102 -24.71 -14.29 7.92
C GLU A 102 -24.79 -13.23 6.79
N ARG A 103 -24.05 -12.12 6.90
CA ARG A 103 -24.01 -11.09 5.84
C ARG A 103 -23.37 -11.60 4.56
N VAL A 104 -22.34 -12.45 4.67
CA VAL A 104 -21.70 -13.09 3.51
C VAL A 104 -22.64 -14.11 2.87
N LYS A 105 -23.41 -14.88 3.67
CA LYS A 105 -24.39 -15.85 3.16
C LYS A 105 -25.60 -15.19 2.50
N ASN A 106 -26.08 -14.08 3.05
CA ASN A 106 -27.26 -13.34 2.57
C ASN A 106 -26.88 -12.17 1.66
N PHE A 107 -25.71 -12.27 1.03
CA PHE A 107 -25.13 -11.19 0.25
C PHE A 107 -25.93 -10.95 -1.05
N ASP A 108 -26.27 -9.70 -1.36
CA ASP A 108 -26.87 -9.31 -2.64
C ASP A 108 -25.77 -8.90 -3.64
N PRO A 109 -25.54 -9.68 -4.72
CA PRO A 109 -24.54 -9.36 -5.74
C PRO A 109 -24.82 -8.07 -6.52
N GLN A 110 -26.04 -7.52 -6.44
CA GLN A 110 -26.40 -6.26 -7.11
C GLN A 110 -26.20 -5.04 -6.21
N ALA A 111 -25.89 -5.23 -4.93
CA ALA A 111 -25.68 -4.15 -3.99
C ALA A 111 -24.42 -3.32 -4.35
N ALA A 112 -24.46 -2.02 -4.07
CA ALA A 112 -23.36 -1.12 -4.39
C ALA A 112 -22.07 -1.51 -3.66
N GLU A 113 -22.19 -2.10 -2.47
CA GLU A 113 -21.07 -2.63 -1.69
C GLU A 113 -20.37 -3.78 -2.42
N TRP A 114 -21.10 -4.63 -3.16
CA TRP A 114 -20.49 -5.69 -3.97
C TRP A 114 -19.64 -5.13 -5.08
N ARG A 115 -20.20 -4.15 -5.78
CA ARG A 115 -19.50 -3.51 -6.89
C ARG A 115 -18.23 -2.82 -6.38
N GLY A 116 -18.33 -2.12 -5.25
CA GLY A 116 -17.16 -1.54 -4.60
C GLY A 116 -16.12 -2.59 -4.17
N LEU A 117 -16.54 -3.72 -3.59
CA LEU A 117 -15.63 -4.80 -3.22
C LEU A 117 -14.97 -5.44 -4.44
N TYR A 118 -15.74 -5.67 -5.50
CA TYR A 118 -15.27 -6.19 -6.78
C TYR A 118 -14.23 -5.25 -7.41
N ASP A 119 -14.51 -3.95 -7.47
CA ASP A 119 -13.61 -2.96 -8.02
C ASP A 119 -12.35 -2.80 -7.15
N LEU A 120 -12.48 -2.86 -5.82
CA LEU A 120 -11.37 -2.85 -4.86
C LEU A 120 -10.43 -4.05 -5.05
N LEU A 121 -10.96 -5.26 -5.17
CA LEU A 121 -10.17 -6.49 -5.35
C LEU A 121 -9.49 -6.58 -6.72
N ARG A 122 -9.93 -5.77 -7.69
CA ARG A 122 -9.33 -5.67 -9.02
C ARG A 122 -8.24 -4.61 -9.13
N ARG A 123 -8.00 -3.84 -8.07
CA ARG A 123 -6.97 -2.81 -8.09
C ARG A 123 -5.58 -3.44 -8.31
N PRO A 124 -4.65 -2.75 -9.00
CA PRO A 124 -3.36 -3.31 -9.37
C PRO A 124 -2.55 -3.85 -8.19
N TRP A 125 -2.79 -3.31 -6.99
CA TRP A 125 -2.15 -3.78 -5.76
C TRP A 125 -2.30 -5.29 -5.57
N TRP A 126 -3.49 -5.85 -5.83
CA TRP A 126 -3.82 -7.28 -5.67
C TRP A 126 -3.20 -8.22 -6.71
N SER A 127 -2.60 -7.68 -7.76
CA SER A 127 -1.91 -8.45 -8.81
C SER A 127 -0.39 -8.56 -8.60
N ARG A 128 0.14 -7.90 -7.56
CA ARG A 128 1.59 -7.87 -7.29
C ARG A 128 2.07 -9.19 -6.68
N LEU A 129 3.19 -9.70 -7.18
CA LEU A 129 3.81 -10.94 -6.69
C LEU A 129 4.16 -10.91 -5.20
N TRP A 130 4.40 -9.71 -4.64
CA TRP A 130 4.90 -9.51 -3.28
C TRP A 130 3.83 -9.35 -2.21
N ILE A 131 2.53 -9.31 -2.57
CA ILE A 131 1.42 -9.09 -1.62
C ILE A 131 1.51 -10.02 -0.42
N ILE A 132 1.82 -11.29 -0.64
CA ILE A 132 1.88 -12.27 0.44
C ILE A 132 2.92 -11.85 1.50
N GLN A 133 4.08 -11.34 1.09
CA GLN A 133 5.09 -10.89 2.05
C GLN A 133 4.64 -9.61 2.76
N GLU A 134 3.97 -8.72 2.05
CA GLU A 134 3.54 -7.42 2.55
C GLU A 134 2.35 -7.54 3.52
N SER A 135 1.40 -8.45 3.25
CA SER A 135 0.16 -8.61 4.02
C SER A 135 0.16 -9.76 5.01
N VAL A 136 0.93 -10.83 4.77
CA VAL A 136 0.93 -12.02 5.64
C VAL A 136 2.09 -11.99 6.64
N LEU A 137 3.23 -11.42 6.28
CA LEU A 137 4.39 -11.38 7.19
C LEU A 137 4.37 -10.17 8.12
N SER A 138 3.61 -9.12 7.79
CA SER A 138 3.44 -7.97 8.66
C SER A 138 2.70 -8.36 9.94
N PRO A 139 3.19 -7.97 11.13
CA PRO A 139 2.48 -8.18 12.38
C PRO A 139 1.14 -7.43 12.47
N GLU A 140 1.04 -6.29 11.78
CA GLU A 140 -0.14 -5.41 11.80
C GLU A 140 -0.31 -4.75 10.41
N PRO A 141 -0.88 -5.46 9.42
CA PRO A 141 -1.22 -4.89 8.12
C PRO A 141 -2.52 -4.07 8.23
N ILE A 142 -2.47 -2.79 7.84
CA ILE A 142 -3.59 -1.83 7.92
C ILE A 142 -3.79 -1.04 6.64
#